data_AF-A0A9C7VI18-F1
#
_entry.id   AF-A0A9C7VI18-F1
#
_cell.length_a   1.000
_cell.length_b   1.000
_cell.length_c   1.000
_cell.angle_alpha   90.00
_cell.angle_beta   90.00
_cell.angle_gamma   90.00
#
_symmetry.space_group_name_H-M   'P 1'
#
loop_
_entity.id
_entity.type
_entity.pdbx_description
1 polymer ?
#
loop_
_entity_poly.entity_id
_entity_poly.type
_entity_poly.pdbx_seq_one_letter_code
_entity_poly.pdbx_strand_id
1 'polypeptide(L)' 'MAKNNKSVIQAAGGIIWKEDGSERKFAVVHRHKHNDWSLPKGKVDPG' A
#
# COMPACT_ATOMS: atom_id res chain seq x y z
N MET A 1 -24.59 17.11 18.17
CA MET A 1 -23.12 16.89 18.23
C MET A 1 -22.82 15.52 17.63
N ALA A 2 -22.35 15.45 16.39
CA ALA A 2 -22.05 14.17 15.74
C ALA A 2 -20.69 13.65 16.26
N LYS A 3 -20.69 12.47 16.91
CA LYS A 3 -19.46 11.79 17.33
C LYS A 3 -18.66 11.44 16.08
N ASN A 4 -17.53 12.10 15.87
CA ASN A 4 -16.63 11.88 14.75
C ASN A 4 -15.78 10.64 15.03
N ASN A 5 -16.41 9.46 15.00
CA ASN A 5 -15.76 8.18 15.22
C ASN A 5 -15.06 7.75 13.93
N LYS A 6 -13.90 8.35 13.61
CA LYS A 6 -13.02 7.82 12.56
C LYS A 6 -12.36 6.56 13.12
N SER A 7 -12.99 5.42 12.94
CA SER A 7 -12.33 4.14 13.17
C SER A 7 -11.09 4.07 12.26
N VAL A 8 -9.95 3.68 12.85
CA VAL A 8 -8.72 3.47 12.09
C VAL A 8 -8.96 2.30 11.13
N ILE A 9 -8.78 2.52 9.83
CA ILE A 9 -8.84 1.46 8.83
C ILE A 9 -7.50 0.72 8.86
N GLN A 10 -7.52 -0.54 9.29
CA GLN A 10 -6.34 -1.39 9.28
C GLN A 10 -5.94 -1.73 7.84
N ALA A 11 -4.66 -1.60 7.55
CA ALA A 11 -4.08 -1.90 6.25
C ALA A 11 -2.70 -2.52 6.42
N ALA A 12 -2.34 -3.41 5.51
CA ALA A 12 -1.02 -4.03 5.44
C ALA A 12 -0.50 -3.97 4.00
N GLY A 13 0.81 -4.06 3.84
CA GLY A 13 1.48 -4.02 2.55
C GLY A 13 2.91 -4.51 2.67
N GLY A 14 3.68 -4.37 1.59
CA GLY A 14 5.05 -4.85 1.58
C GLY A 14 5.95 -4.09 0.62
N ILE A 15 7.24 -4.22 0.88
CA ILE A 15 8.29 -3.83 -0.07
C ILE A 15 8.72 -5.10 -0.77
N ILE A 16 8.31 -5.25 -2.03
CA ILE A 16 8.75 -6.36 -2.87
C ILE A 16 9.97 -5.88 -3.63
N TRP A 17 11.03 -6.68 -3.57
CA TRP A 17 12.29 -6.34 -4.22
C TRP A 17 12.94 -7.57 -4.84
N LYS A 18 13.84 -7.32 -5.79
CA LYS A 18 14.75 -8.32 -6.33
C LYS A 18 16.12 -7.71 -6.58
N GLU A 19 17.14 -8.55 -6.53
CA GLU A 19 18.45 -8.20 -7.05
C GLU A 19 18.43 -8.25 -8.58
N ASP A 20 19.22 -7.39 -9.19
CA ASP A 20 19.42 -7.31 -10.63
C ASP A 20 20.86 -6.90 -10.90
N GLY A 21 21.76 -7.89 -10.87
CA GLY A 21 23.20 -7.65 -10.83
C GLY A 21 23.60 -6.92 -9.55
N SER A 22 24.29 -5.79 -9.69
CA SER A 22 24.64 -4.90 -8.56
C SER A 22 23.50 -3.96 -8.15
N GLU A 23 22.37 -3.99 -8.84
CA GLU A 23 21.22 -3.13 -8.57
C GLU A 23 20.12 -3.85 -7.81
N ARG A 24 19.24 -3.05 -7.20
CA ARG A 24 18.06 -3.52 -6.49
C ARG A 24 16.83 -2.88 -7.09
N LYS A 25 15.92 -3.71 -7.58
CA LYS A 25 14.65 -3.26 -8.15
C LYS A 25 13.53 -3.46 -7.14
N PHE A 26 12.69 -2.44 -7.03
CA PHE A 26 11.53 -2.43 -6.14
C PHE A 26 10.24 -2.43 -6.97
N ALA A 27 9.26 -3.23 -6.55
CA ALA A 27 7.96 -3.22 -7.19
C ALA A 27 7.12 -2.05 -6.66
N VAL A 28 6.53 -1.30 -7.59
CA VAL A 28 5.55 -0.24 -7.32
C VAL A 28 4.31 -0.49 -8.16
N VAL A 29 3.16 0.00 -7.69
CA VAL A 29 1.89 -0.07 -8.40
C VAL A 29 1.44 1.32 -8.80
N HIS A 30 1.00 1.49 -10.05
CA HIS A 30 0.35 2.70 -10.50
C HIS A 30 -1.13 2.65 -10.09
N ARG A 31 -1.58 3.57 -9.24
CA ARG A 31 -2.98 3.64 -8.80
C ARG A 31 -3.75 4.61 -9.67
N HIS A 32 -4.38 4.10 -10.74
CA HIS A 32 -5.07 4.92 -11.75
C HIS A 32 -6.04 5.97 -11.15
N LYS A 33 -6.82 5.58 -10.13
CA LYS A 33 -7.77 6.48 -9.44
C LYS A 33 -7.10 7.70 -8.79
N HIS A 34 -5.86 7.55 -8.33
CA HIS A 34 -5.11 8.58 -7.61
C HIS A 34 -4.00 9.20 -8.46
N ASN A 35 -3.73 8.64 -9.65
CA ASN A 35 -2.67 9.04 -10.56
C ASN A 35 -1.30 9.15 -9.85
N ASP A 36 -0.99 8.18 -9.00
CA ASP A 36 0.26 8.10 -8.25
C ASP A 36 0.85 6.70 -8.27
N TRP A 37 2.11 6.61 -7.85
CA TRP A 37 2.82 5.34 -7.67
C TRP A 37 2.98 5.08 -6.18
N SER A 38 2.69 3.86 -5.74
CA SER A 38 2.86 3.46 -4.34
C SER A 38 3.43 2.05 -4.21
N LEU A 39 3.87 1.71 -3.00
CA LEU A 39 4.10 0.31 -2.63
C LEU A 39 2.77 -0.46 -2.63
N PRO A 40 2.79 -1.78 -2.90
CA PRO A 40 1.62 -2.62 -2.82
C PRO A 40 1.10 -2.69 -1.36
N LYS A 41 -0.17 -2.37 -1.19
CA LYS A 41 -0.88 -2.38 0.10
C LYS A 41 -2.38 -2.56 -0.08
N GLY A 42 -3.05 -3.06 0.95
CA GLY A 42 -4.50 -3.32 0.97
C GLY A 42 -5.10 -3.18 2.36
N LYS A 43 -6.44 -3.10 2.42
CA LYS A 43 -7.17 -3.19 3.70
C LYS A 43 -7.09 -4.62 4.22
N VAL A 44 -7.06 -4.77 5.54
CA VAL A 44 -7.16 -6.09 6.18
C VAL A 44 -8.61 -6.59 6.05
N ASP A 45 -8.79 -7.86 5.69
CA ASP A 45 -10.10 -8.48 5.61
C ASP A 45 -10.71 -8.68 7.01
N PRO A 46 -12.04 -8.72 7.17
CA PRO A 46 -12.69 -8.82 8.48
C PRO A 46 -12.41 -10.12 9.26
N GLY A 47 -11.82 -11.14 8.62
CA GLY A 47 -11.70 -12.50 9.14
C GLY A 47 -12.78 -13.42 8.61
#